data_AF-Q38C28-F1
#
_entry.id   AF-Q38C28-F1
#
_cell.length_a   1.000
_cell.length_b   1.000
_cell.length_c   1.000
_cell.angle_alpha   90.00
_cell.angle_beta   90.00
_cell.angle_gamma   90.00
#
_symmetry.space_group_name_H-M   'P 1'
#
loop_
_entity.id
_entity.type
_entity.pdbx_description
1 polymer ?
#
loop_
_entity_poly.entity_id
_entity_poly.type
_entity_poly.pdbx_seq_one_letter_code
_entity_poly.pdbx_strand_id
1 'polypeptide(L)'
;MDAEEYLHMKEREMMEEYGAVILSQRNEIEQLQRRCSELLHERSFMRASVAEDVRQFCVGHLQRQQAQQQRASGRLATSSACVQSIPVLHLLQFLHQYTSGVVPVMETEKRKRPRETGTGGICPNTPHQQRLVQRMITRRRLCIREGDSEESLQGIEVQSAEQPICADQVH
;
A
#
# COMPACT_ATOMS: atom_id res chain seq x y z
N MET A 1 10.55 -47.03 -41.60
CA MET A 1 11.29 -46.14 -40.71
C MET A 1 12.32 -47.00 -40.01
N ASP A 2 13.58 -46.60 -40.06
CA ASP A 2 14.63 -47.33 -39.35
C ASP A 2 14.51 -47.12 -37.83
N ALA A 3 15.02 -48.06 -37.04
CA ALA A 3 14.99 -47.96 -35.57
C ALA A 3 15.77 -46.72 -35.09
N GLU A 4 16.88 -46.38 -35.74
CA GLU A 4 17.68 -45.19 -35.45
C GLU A 4 16.91 -43.89 -35.76
N GLU A 5 16.22 -43.82 -36.89
CA GLU A 5 15.36 -42.68 -37.26
C GLU A 5 14.25 -42.45 -36.24
N TYR A 6 13.60 -43.53 -35.77
CA TYR A 6 12.55 -43.45 -34.76
C TYR A 6 13.08 -42.93 -33.41
N LEU A 7 14.25 -43.42 -32.97
CA LEU A 7 14.88 -42.96 -31.73
C LEU A 7 15.25 -41.47 -31.81
N HIS A 8 15.86 -41.02 -32.91
CA HIS A 8 16.18 -39.60 -33.11
C HIS A 8 14.93 -38.72 -33.17
N MET A 9 13.85 -39.18 -33.79
CA MET A 9 12.58 -38.47 -33.79
C MET A 9 12.03 -38.36 -32.36
N LYS A 10 12.04 -39.44 -31.58
CA LYS A 10 11.56 -39.46 -30.20
C LYS A 10 12.40 -38.60 -29.26
N GLU A 11 13.71 -38.61 -29.43
CA GLU A 11 14.63 -37.74 -28.69
C GLU A 11 14.32 -36.26 -28.97
N ARG A 12 14.09 -35.90 -30.22
CA ARG A 12 13.72 -34.54 -30.62
C ARG A 12 12.37 -34.10 -30.03
N GLU A 13 11.35 -34.93 -30.17
CA GLU A 13 10.01 -34.68 -29.61
C GLU A 13 10.09 -34.45 -28.10
N MET A 14 10.82 -35.32 -27.40
CA MET A 14 11.04 -35.21 -25.95
C MET A 14 11.81 -33.93 -25.57
N MET A 15 12.85 -33.54 -26.31
CA MET A 15 13.57 -32.29 -26.08
C MET A 15 12.68 -31.05 -26.32
N GLU A 16 11.82 -31.09 -27.34
CA GLU A 16 10.86 -30.02 -27.63
C GLU A 16 9.82 -29.90 -26.51
N GLU A 17 9.27 -31.02 -26.02
CA GLU A 17 8.34 -31.06 -24.89
C GLU A 17 8.98 -30.51 -23.60
N TYR A 18 10.18 -30.98 -23.23
CA TYR A 18 10.89 -30.46 -22.06
C TYR A 18 11.24 -28.99 -22.22
N GLY A 19 11.66 -28.57 -23.41
CA GLY A 19 11.92 -27.17 -23.73
C GLY A 19 10.69 -26.30 -23.52
N ALA A 20 9.53 -26.74 -24.01
CA ALA A 20 8.25 -26.04 -23.85
C ALA A 20 7.84 -25.94 -22.37
N VAL A 21 7.96 -27.02 -21.61
CA VAL A 21 7.67 -27.03 -20.16
C VAL A 21 8.59 -26.06 -19.40
N ILE A 22 9.89 -26.07 -19.68
CA ILE A 22 10.86 -25.17 -19.05
C ILE A 22 10.54 -23.71 -19.36
N LEU A 23 10.21 -23.38 -20.60
CA LEU A 23 9.82 -22.01 -20.99
C LEU A 23 8.52 -21.58 -20.32
N SER A 24 7.52 -22.46 -20.26
CA SER A 24 6.26 -22.18 -19.55
C SER A 24 6.49 -21.87 -18.08
N GLN A 25 7.28 -22.70 -17.38
CA GLN A 25 7.59 -22.49 -15.97
C GLN A 25 8.40 -21.21 -15.74
N ARG A 26 9.35 -20.87 -16.63
CA ARG A 26 10.08 -19.60 -16.55
C ARG A 26 9.14 -18.41 -16.66
N ASN A 27 8.23 -18.42 -17.62
CA ASN A 27 7.25 -17.35 -17.81
C ASN A 27 6.32 -17.22 -16.58
N GLU A 28 5.87 -18.34 -16.01
CA GLU A 28 5.05 -18.35 -14.79
C GLU A 28 5.82 -17.76 -13.59
N ILE A 29 7.07 -18.16 -13.39
CA ILE A 29 7.94 -17.61 -12.33
C ILE A 29 8.11 -16.10 -12.50
N GLU A 30 8.38 -15.63 -13.72
CA GLU A 30 8.49 -14.19 -13.99
C GLU A 30 7.19 -13.44 -13.71
N GLN A 31 6.05 -14.00 -14.08
CA GLN A 31 4.74 -13.42 -13.81
C GLN A 31 4.48 -13.32 -12.29
N LEU A 32 4.77 -14.39 -11.55
CA LEU A 32 4.63 -14.42 -10.09
C LEU A 32 5.58 -13.44 -9.42
N GLN A 33 6.82 -13.32 -9.90
CA GLN A 33 7.79 -12.34 -9.39
C GLN A 33 7.28 -10.91 -9.57
N ARG A 34 6.79 -10.56 -10.77
CA ARG A 34 6.18 -9.24 -11.03
C ARG A 34 5.01 -8.97 -10.11
N ARG A 35 4.11 -9.95 -9.95
CA ARG A 35 2.95 -9.84 -9.06
C ARG A 35 3.36 -9.65 -7.60
N CYS A 36 4.36 -10.39 -7.13
CA CYS A 36 4.91 -10.23 -5.80
C CYS A 36 5.49 -8.83 -5.59
N SER A 37 6.22 -8.28 -6.56
CA SER A 37 6.72 -6.90 -6.48
C SER A 37 5.60 -5.87 -6.38
N GLU A 38 4.55 -6.00 -7.20
CA GLU A 38 3.36 -5.12 -7.13
C GLU A 38 2.69 -5.18 -5.75
N LEU A 39 2.44 -6.38 -5.22
CA LEU A 39 1.82 -6.57 -3.91
C LEU A 39 2.68 -6.01 -2.77
N LEU A 40 4.01 -6.14 -2.86
CA LEU A 40 4.93 -5.52 -1.90
C LEU A 40 4.87 -3.98 -1.96
N HIS A 41 4.80 -3.41 -3.16
CA HIS A 41 4.61 -1.97 -3.33
C HIS A 41 3.26 -1.51 -2.77
N GLU A 42 2.18 -2.23 -3.08
CA GLU A 42 0.84 -1.93 -2.59
C GLU A 42 0.78 -2.01 -1.05
N ARG A 43 1.33 -3.07 -0.45
CA ARG A 43 1.43 -3.21 0.99
C ARG A 43 2.24 -2.08 1.62
N SER A 44 3.37 -1.71 1.03
CA SER A 44 4.20 -0.60 1.54
C SER A 44 3.45 0.72 1.47
N PHE A 45 2.69 0.93 0.40
CA PHE A 45 1.84 2.10 0.24
C PHE A 45 0.70 2.15 1.26
N MET A 46 -0.01 1.03 1.49
CA MET A 46 -1.05 0.93 2.50
C MET A 46 -0.51 1.23 3.90
N ARG A 47 0.66 0.65 4.24
CA ARG A 47 1.35 0.94 5.50
C ARG A 47 1.68 2.43 5.65
N ALA A 48 2.17 3.06 4.59
CA ALA A 48 2.48 4.49 4.59
C ALA A 48 1.22 5.35 4.75
N SER A 49 0.13 5.01 4.07
CA SER A 49 -1.15 5.73 4.19
C SER A 49 -1.68 5.70 5.62
N VAL A 50 -1.75 4.50 6.23
CA VAL A 50 -2.24 4.34 7.60
C VAL A 50 -1.33 5.08 8.58
N ALA A 51 -0.01 4.97 8.42
CA ALA A 51 0.93 5.67 9.27
C ALA A 51 0.82 7.21 9.14
N GLU A 52 0.54 7.73 7.96
CA GLU A 52 0.28 9.15 7.74
C GLU A 52 -1.03 9.60 8.41
N ASP A 53 -2.07 8.77 8.41
CA ASP A 53 -3.32 9.05 9.12
C ASP A 53 -3.08 9.12 10.64
N VAL A 54 -2.32 8.18 11.20
CA VAL A 54 -1.91 8.21 12.62
C VAL A 54 -1.05 9.44 12.90
N ARG A 55 -0.10 9.78 12.02
CA ARG A 55 0.73 10.98 12.16
C ARG A 55 -0.14 12.23 12.27
N GLN A 56 -1.09 12.40 11.35
CA GLN A 56 -2.02 13.53 11.31
C GLN A 56 -2.86 13.59 12.59
N PHE A 57 -3.35 12.45 13.06
CA PHE A 57 -4.07 12.36 14.33
C PHE A 57 -3.21 12.85 15.50
N CYS A 58 -1.97 12.38 15.62
CA CYS A 58 -1.07 12.76 16.73
C CYS A 58 -0.70 14.24 16.71
N VAL A 59 -0.36 14.78 15.53
CA VAL A 59 -0.06 16.21 15.36
C VAL A 59 -1.28 17.06 15.68
N GLY A 60 -2.46 16.69 15.16
CA GLY A 60 -3.71 17.39 15.42
C GLY A 60 -4.17 17.30 16.88
N HIS A 61 -3.88 16.19 17.57
CA HIS A 61 -4.10 16.07 19.01
C HIS A 61 -3.21 17.01 19.81
N LEU A 62 -1.89 17.03 19.50
CA LEU A 62 -0.93 17.91 20.17
C LEU A 62 -1.30 19.39 20.00
N GLN A 63 -1.67 19.81 18.79
CA GLN A 63 -2.11 21.18 18.50
C GLN A 63 -3.37 21.55 19.32
N ARG A 64 -4.36 20.65 19.39
CA ARG A 64 -5.57 20.87 20.20
C ARG A 64 -5.26 20.97 21.69
N GLN A 65 -4.38 20.11 22.20
CA GLN A 65 -3.97 20.12 23.60
C GLN A 65 -3.26 21.43 23.96
N GLN A 66 -2.35 21.91 23.11
CA GLN A 66 -1.67 23.19 23.30
C GLN A 66 -2.67 24.36 23.27
N ALA A 67 -3.60 24.37 22.32
CA ALA A 67 -4.64 25.40 22.25
C ALA A 67 -5.56 25.40 23.49
N GLN A 68 -5.90 24.23 24.03
CA GLN A 68 -6.67 24.11 25.26
C GLN A 68 -5.88 24.56 26.49
N GLN A 69 -4.59 24.24 26.58
CA GLN A 69 -3.73 24.71 27.67
C GLN A 69 -3.59 26.23 27.68
N GLN A 70 -3.42 26.86 26.51
CA GLN A 70 -3.40 28.32 26.39
C GLN A 70 -4.71 28.96 26.87
N ARG A 71 -5.86 28.34 26.57
CA ARG A 71 -7.18 28.80 27.06
C ARG A 71 -7.37 28.54 28.56
N ALA A 72 -6.86 27.42 29.07
CA ALA A 72 -7.02 26.99 30.45
C ALA A 72 -5.99 27.60 31.42
N SER A 73 -4.95 28.28 30.94
CA SER A 73 -3.92 28.92 31.78
C SER A 73 -4.46 29.97 32.77
N GLY A 74 -5.77 30.28 32.74
CA GLY A 74 -6.46 31.06 33.77
C GLY A 74 -7.19 30.24 34.86
N ARG A 75 -7.23 28.92 34.78
CA ARG A 75 -7.90 28.05 35.77
C ARG A 75 -6.91 27.03 36.32
N LEU A 76 -6.81 26.97 37.65
CA LEU A 76 -6.04 25.99 38.43
C LEU A 76 -6.29 24.58 37.87
N ALA A 77 -5.36 24.10 37.03
CA ALA A 77 -5.45 22.78 36.43
C ALA A 77 -5.14 21.75 37.52
N THR A 78 -6.18 21.17 38.10
CA THR A 78 -6.08 20.00 38.96
C THR A 78 -5.43 18.88 38.17
N SER A 79 -4.26 18.45 38.64
CA SER A 79 -3.47 17.34 38.13
C SER A 79 -4.32 16.07 37.97
N SER A 80 -4.74 15.74 36.74
CA SER A 80 -5.35 14.45 36.47
C SER A 80 -4.31 13.52 35.86
N ALA A 81 -3.97 12.49 36.65
CA ALA A 81 -3.37 11.21 36.27
C ALA A 81 -2.12 11.27 35.38
N CYS A 82 -1.01 10.80 35.94
CA CYS A 82 0.15 10.28 35.21
C CYS A 82 -0.29 9.06 34.37
N VAL A 83 -1.06 9.28 33.31
CA VAL A 83 -1.16 8.31 32.23
C VAL A 83 0.25 8.27 31.68
N GLN A 84 0.89 7.10 31.72
CA GLN A 84 2.16 6.89 31.03
C GLN A 84 1.93 7.01 29.52
N SER A 85 1.82 8.25 29.04
CA SER A 85 1.60 8.56 27.64
C SER A 85 2.92 8.42 26.92
N ILE A 86 2.93 7.62 25.85
CA ILE A 86 4.07 7.55 24.94
C ILE A 86 4.32 8.96 24.38
N PRO A 87 5.53 9.52 24.48
CA PRO A 87 5.80 10.84 23.95
C PRO A 87 5.55 10.86 22.44
N VAL A 88 4.80 11.85 21.95
CA VAL A 88 4.41 11.95 20.53
C VAL A 88 5.63 11.84 19.60
N LEU A 89 6.77 12.42 19.97
CA LEU A 89 8.00 12.33 19.17
C LEU A 89 8.48 10.88 18.95
N HIS A 90 8.37 10.01 19.96
CA HIS A 90 8.75 8.59 19.84
C HIS A 90 7.79 7.86 18.90
N LEU A 91 6.50 8.17 18.99
CA LEU A 91 5.50 7.62 18.08
C LEU A 91 5.76 8.08 16.63
N LEU A 92 6.09 9.35 16.41
CA LEU A 92 6.43 9.88 15.09
C LEU A 92 7.71 9.24 14.51
N GLN A 93 8.73 9.03 15.35
CA GLN A 93 9.94 8.30 14.95
C GLN A 93 9.65 6.84 14.60
N PHE A 94 8.81 6.17 15.40
CA PHE A 94 8.36 4.81 15.10
C PHE A 94 7.64 4.74 13.75
N LEU A 95 6.69 5.65 13.47
CA LEU A 95 5.98 5.68 12.20
C LEU A 95 6.91 5.90 11.00
N HIS A 96 7.93 6.74 11.17
CA HIS A 96 8.96 6.95 10.15
C HIS A 96 9.75 5.68 9.85
N GLN A 97 10.23 4.99 10.88
CA GLN A 97 10.95 3.72 10.71
C GLN A 97 10.04 2.62 10.15
N TYR A 98 8.81 2.52 10.65
CA TYR A 98 7.80 1.56 10.22
C TYR A 98 7.48 1.70 8.73
N THR A 99 7.55 2.91 8.18
CA THR A 99 7.27 3.20 6.76
C THR A 99 8.53 3.33 5.91
N SER A 100 9.69 2.90 6.42
CA SER A 100 10.99 3.02 5.72
C SER A 100 11.28 4.45 5.23
N GLY A 101 10.83 5.44 5.99
CA GLY A 101 11.09 6.86 5.74
C GLY A 101 10.06 7.59 4.87
N VAL A 102 9.02 6.90 4.39
CA VAL A 102 7.97 7.52 3.56
C VAL A 102 7.17 8.56 4.35
N VAL A 103 6.88 8.29 5.62
CA VAL A 103 6.19 9.24 6.51
C VAL A 103 7.22 10.09 7.26
N PRO A 104 7.16 11.42 7.17
CA PRO A 104 8.13 12.30 7.82
C PRO A 104 7.90 12.39 9.35
N VAL A 105 8.99 12.44 10.13
CA VAL A 105 8.93 12.60 11.59
C VAL A 105 8.40 13.98 11.99
N MET A 106 8.76 15.02 11.25
CA MET A 106 8.33 16.41 11.46
C MET A 106 7.99 17.02 10.11
N GLU A 107 7.04 17.96 10.09
CA GLU A 107 6.88 18.82 8.94
C GLU A 107 8.14 19.68 8.82
N THR A 108 9.02 19.36 7.88
CA THR A 108 10.10 20.25 7.48
C THR A 108 9.49 21.45 6.77
N GLU A 109 8.98 22.38 7.56
CA GLU A 109 8.58 23.68 7.04
C GLU A 109 9.77 24.33 6.31
N LYS A 110 9.62 24.43 4.98
CA LYS A 110 10.07 25.57 4.18
C LYS A 110 11.55 25.97 4.36
N ARG A 111 12.51 25.05 4.21
CA ARG A 111 13.89 25.49 3.90
C ARG A 111 13.94 25.99 2.45
N LYS A 112 13.80 27.31 2.27
CA LYS A 112 13.82 28.03 0.96
C LYS A 112 15.14 27.92 0.16
N ARG A 113 16.06 27.01 0.46
CA ARG A 113 17.26 26.79 -0.36
C ARG A 113 17.63 25.30 -0.40
N PRO A 114 17.64 24.64 -1.57
CA PRO A 114 18.32 23.37 -1.71
C PRO A 114 19.82 23.66 -1.54
N ARG A 115 20.42 23.14 -0.46
CA ARG A 115 21.87 23.06 -0.38
C ARG A 115 22.24 21.76 -1.05
N GLU A 116 22.72 21.86 -2.29
CA GLU A 116 23.51 20.85 -2.96
C GLU A 116 24.71 20.52 -2.05
N THR A 117 24.59 19.51 -1.20
CA THR A 117 25.74 18.92 -0.54
C THR A 117 25.71 17.44 -0.90
N GLY A 118 26.46 17.11 -1.94
CA GLY A 118 26.77 15.74 -2.29
C GLY A 118 27.52 15.06 -1.16
N THR A 119 27.02 13.90 -0.73
CA THR A 119 27.82 12.77 -0.22
C THR A 119 26.88 11.59 0.06
N GLY A 120 26.86 10.64 -0.88
CA GLY A 120 26.98 9.20 -0.58
C GLY A 120 25.91 8.46 0.23
N GLY A 121 24.76 9.04 0.57
CA GLY A 121 23.69 8.31 1.23
C GLY A 121 22.59 7.91 0.24
N ILE A 122 22.37 6.61 0.06
CA ILE A 122 21.14 6.07 -0.53
C ILE A 122 19.99 6.48 0.41
N CYS A 123 19.52 7.70 0.26
CA CYS A 123 18.35 8.22 0.95
C CYS A 123 17.20 8.09 -0.05
N PRO A 124 16.31 7.09 0.07
CA PRO A 124 15.19 6.90 -0.85
C PRO A 124 14.06 7.92 -0.57
N ASN A 125 14.42 9.18 -0.35
CA ASN A 125 13.52 10.30 -0.12
C ASN A 125 13.83 11.40 -1.12
N THR A 126 13.77 11.07 -2.41
CA THR A 126 13.74 12.13 -3.42
C THR A 126 12.42 12.90 -3.27
N PRO A 127 12.42 14.24 -3.40
CA PRO A 127 11.19 15.06 -3.34
C PRO A 127 10.19 14.66 -4.44
N HIS A 128 10.65 13.93 -5.46
CA HIS A 128 9.79 13.39 -6.50
C HIS A 128 8.96 12.19 -6.04
N GLN A 129 9.54 11.26 -5.27
CA GLN A 129 8.80 10.15 -4.66
C GLN A 129 7.79 10.65 -3.63
N GLN A 130 8.16 11.62 -2.79
CA GLN A 130 7.22 12.23 -1.83
C GLN A 130 6.00 12.84 -2.52
N ARG A 131 6.20 13.59 -3.63
CA ARG A 131 5.09 14.13 -4.42
C ARG A 131 4.23 13.05 -5.06
N LEU A 132 4.83 11.94 -5.52
CA LEU A 132 4.09 10.81 -6.08
C LEU A 132 3.22 10.14 -5.02
N VAL A 133 3.79 9.86 -3.84
CA VAL A 133 3.09 9.29 -2.69
C VAL A 133 1.94 10.22 -2.25
N GLN A 134 2.20 11.52 -2.14
CA GLN A 134 1.17 12.49 -1.77
C GLN A 134 0.02 12.53 -2.80
N ARG A 135 0.33 12.55 -4.10
CA ARG A 135 -0.69 12.48 -5.17
C ARG A 135 -1.51 11.19 -5.08
N MET A 136 -0.86 10.05 -4.83
CA MET A 136 -1.52 8.74 -4.71
C MET A 136 -2.40 8.67 -3.45
N ILE A 137 -1.95 9.21 -2.31
CA ILE A 137 -2.73 9.28 -1.07
C ILE A 137 -3.95 10.19 -1.26
N THR A 138 -3.78 11.36 -1.89
CA THR A 138 -4.91 12.26 -2.19
C THR A 138 -5.93 11.56 -3.10
N ARG A 139 -5.47 10.84 -4.14
CA ARG A 139 -6.37 10.03 -4.99
C ARG A 139 -7.11 8.95 -4.20
N ARG A 140 -6.43 8.20 -3.32
CA ARG A 140 -7.08 7.15 -2.52
C ARG A 140 -8.10 7.72 -1.54
N ARG A 141 -7.82 8.88 -0.91
CA ARG A 141 -8.79 9.58 -0.06
C ARG A 141 -10.02 10.06 -0.84
N LEU A 142 -9.86 10.43 -2.11
CA LEU A 142 -10.99 10.74 -3.00
C LEU A 142 -11.80 9.48 -3.34
N CYS A 143 -11.14 8.37 -3.68
CA CYS A 143 -11.84 7.12 -3.99
C CYS A 143 -12.59 6.52 -2.80
N ILE A 144 -12.07 6.63 -1.57
CA ILE A 144 -12.82 6.20 -0.36
C ILE A 144 -14.08 7.04 -0.17
N ARG A 145 -14.06 8.33 -0.55
CA ARG A 145 -15.24 9.19 -0.47
C ARG A 145 -16.28 8.86 -1.56
N GLU A 146 -15.86 8.38 -2.73
CA GLU A 146 -16.78 7.99 -3.80
C GLU A 146 -17.38 6.58 -3.59
N GLY A 147 -16.63 5.66 -2.97
CA GLY A 147 -17.10 4.30 -2.69
C GLY A 147 -18.32 4.23 -1.77
N ASP A 148 -18.45 5.14 -0.78
CA ASP A 148 -19.62 5.19 0.10
C ASP A 148 -20.89 5.73 -0.61
N SER A 149 -20.74 6.40 -1.76
CA SER A 149 -21.88 6.92 -2.54
C SER A 149 -22.47 5.91 -3.52
N GLU A 150 -21.70 4.92 -3.98
CA GLU A 150 -22.20 3.93 -4.95
C GLU A 150 -22.90 2.74 -4.29
N GLU A 151 -22.59 2.44 -3.01
CA GLU A 151 -23.29 1.38 -2.27
C GLU A 151 -24.75 1.75 -1.90
N SER A 152 -25.14 3.03 -2.01
CA SER A 152 -26.52 3.48 -1.77
C SER A 152 -27.46 3.28 -2.97
N LEU A 153 -26.96 2.95 -4.18
CA LEU A 153 -27.79 2.80 -5.38
C LEU A 153 -28.02 1.35 -5.81
N GLN A 154 -27.30 0.37 -5.26
CA GLN A 154 -27.51 -1.05 -5.59
C GLN A 154 -28.42 -1.81 -4.61
N GLY A 155 -28.92 -1.14 -3.56
CA GLY A 155 -29.89 -1.71 -2.63
C GLY A 155 -31.36 -1.70 -3.11
N ILE A 156 -31.64 -1.12 -4.28
CA ILE A 156 -33.00 -1.04 -4.85
C ILE A 156 -32.97 -1.59 -6.29
N GLU A 157 -32.56 -2.84 -6.45
CA GLU A 157 -33.13 -3.69 -7.50
C GLU A 157 -33.65 -4.97 -6.84
N VAL A 158 -34.89 -4.83 -6.41
CA VAL A 158 -35.71 -5.84 -5.77
C VAL A 158 -36.04 -6.93 -6.77
N GLN A 159 -35.78 -8.18 -6.36
CA GLN A 159 -36.58 -9.39 -6.62
C GLN A 159 -37.62 -9.25 -7.74
N SER A 160 -37.32 -9.82 -8.91
CA SER A 160 -38.32 -10.32 -9.87
C SER A 160 -37.66 -11.31 -10.83
N ALA A 161 -38.28 -12.48 -11.00
CA ALA A 161 -37.96 -13.59 -11.91
C ALA A 161 -36.77 -14.49 -11.45
N GLU A 162 -36.94 -15.47 -10.57
CA GLU A 162 -37.77 -16.69 -10.68
C GLU A 162 -37.30 -17.64 -11.83
N GLN A 163 -36.81 -18.81 -11.38
CA GLN A 163 -36.58 -20.14 -11.98
C GLN A 163 -37.32 -20.52 -13.30
N PRO A 164 -36.95 -21.61 -14.04
CA PRO A 164 -36.35 -22.85 -13.54
C PRO A 164 -35.29 -23.59 -14.41
N ILE A 165 -34.80 -24.64 -13.76
CA ILE A 165 -33.96 -25.77 -14.18
C ILE A 165 -34.46 -26.45 -15.46
N CYS A 166 -33.56 -26.65 -16.42
CA CYS A 166 -33.64 -27.75 -17.40
C CYS A 166 -32.34 -28.56 -17.31
N ALA A 167 -32.43 -29.70 -16.62
CA ALA A 167 -31.56 -30.84 -16.89
C ALA A 167 -32.05 -31.44 -18.21
N ASP A 168 -31.16 -31.64 -19.18
CA ASP A 168 -31.48 -32.51 -20.30
C ASP A 168 -30.38 -33.53 -20.56
N GLN A 169 -30.86 -34.71 -20.90
CA GLN A 169 -30.23 -36.01 -20.75
C GLN A 169 -29.28 -36.36 -21.90
N VAL A 170 -28.25 -37.10 -21.52
CA VAL A 170 -27.74 -38.34 -22.13
C VAL A 170 -28.43 -38.75 -23.44
N HIS A 171 -27.64 -38.82 -24.51
CA HIS A 171 -27.77 -39.82 -25.56
C HIS A 171 -26.39 -40.34 -25.97
#